data_AF-A0A1F8LNY9-F1
#
_entry.id   AF-A0A1F8LNY9-F1
#
_cell.length_a   1.000
_cell.length_b   1.000
_cell.length_c   1.000
_cell.angle_alpha   90.00
_cell.angle_beta   90.00
_cell.angle_gamma   90.00
#
_symmetry.space_group_name_H-M   'P 1'
#
loop_
_entity.id
_entity.type
_entity.pdbx_description
1 polymer ?
#
loop_
_entity_poly.entity_id
_entity_poly.type
_entity_poly.pdbx_seq_one_letter_code
_entity_poly.pdbx_strand_id
1 'polypeptide(L)'
;MKFPSLTGRNCNYSGKYSHAKKMIKNISIPGIIFDQLNNNKPVVLLTIVDILGSSPRHAGTKMVVNADGDAYGTIGGSVFEAKAIQQAKQVLKKGKSEFLEFELNEKSTDGMVCGGKALVFLDYIDACTSNTQLFKNWQESLDKGKGFYYLVQIKGKSSSLRIAGRSLLIHDGIFSSDIKLSKKQLDTLRNEVQNVPSTTIVSLDNSRFVVDPIKRLQTLYLIGAGHVASPTAQIAAMVGFQVVVLDDRADFANKQRFPDAEQIEIIKDYKRVFREFDLDDDSCVVIMTRGHAYDRVALEQALKTT
;
A
#
# COMPACT_ATOMS: atom_id res chain seq x y z
N MET A 1 14.10 -63.56 6.02
CA MET A 1 13.20 -63.18 7.12
C MET A 1 13.48 -61.70 7.42
N LYS A 2 12.78 -60.69 6.89
CA LYS A 2 11.36 -60.29 6.98
C LYS A 2 10.83 -60.27 8.42
N PHE A 3 10.85 -59.07 9.01
CA PHE A 3 10.12 -58.66 10.21
C PHE A 3 9.15 -57.52 9.84
N PRO A 4 8.05 -57.32 10.59
CA PRO A 4 6.71 -57.21 10.03
C PRO A 4 6.16 -55.78 9.94
N SER A 5 5.14 -55.65 9.10
CA SER A 5 4.23 -54.51 8.97
C SER A 5 3.50 -54.19 10.27
N LEU A 6 3.59 -52.94 10.72
CA LEU A 6 2.62 -52.32 11.62
C LEU A 6 1.96 -51.13 10.90
N THR A 7 0.69 -51.34 10.60
CA THR A 7 -0.29 -50.40 10.08
C THR A 7 -0.45 -49.21 11.00
N GLY A 8 0.05 -48.05 10.58
CA GLY A 8 -0.20 -46.75 11.20
C GLY A 8 -1.52 -46.15 10.71
N ARG A 9 -2.36 -45.76 11.67
CA ARG A 9 -3.75 -45.30 11.50
C ARG A 9 -3.85 -44.07 10.59
N ASN A 10 -4.72 -44.15 9.59
CA ASN A 10 -5.24 -43.00 8.86
C ASN A 10 -6.03 -42.09 9.81
N CYS A 11 -5.42 -40.98 10.24
CA CYS A 11 -6.17 -39.83 10.74
C CYS A 11 -6.58 -38.97 9.53
N ASN A 12 -7.75 -39.27 8.98
CA ASN A 12 -8.43 -38.42 8.02
C ASN A 12 -8.87 -37.11 8.71
N TYR A 13 -8.07 -36.05 8.60
CA TYR A 13 -8.56 -34.68 8.75
C TYR A 13 -9.11 -34.19 7.41
N SER A 14 -10.26 -34.74 7.02
CA SER A 14 -11.10 -34.20 5.96
C SER A 14 -11.90 -33.01 6.50
N GLY A 15 -11.22 -31.89 6.74
CA GLY A 15 -11.84 -30.59 6.95
C GLY A 15 -11.86 -29.84 5.63
N LYS A 16 -13.04 -29.68 5.04
CA LYS A 16 -13.30 -29.02 3.75
C LYS A 16 -12.79 -27.56 3.72
N TYR A 17 -11.50 -27.35 3.43
CA TYR A 17 -10.96 -26.09 2.91
C TYR A 17 -11.05 -26.12 1.38
N SER A 18 -12.26 -26.17 0.85
CA SER A 18 -12.47 -26.22 -0.60
C SER A 18 -13.76 -25.54 -0.99
N HIS A 19 -13.90 -24.24 -0.70
CA HIS A 19 -14.84 -23.38 -1.42
C HIS A 19 -14.07 -22.21 -2.03
N ALA A 20 -13.83 -22.35 -3.33
CA ALA A 20 -13.66 -21.29 -4.31
C ALA A 20 -12.52 -20.28 -4.07
N LYS A 21 -11.28 -20.74 -4.32
CA LYS A 21 -10.23 -19.89 -4.91
C LYS A 21 -10.64 -19.52 -6.35
N LYS A 22 -11.76 -18.81 -6.51
CA LYS A 22 -12.25 -18.32 -7.79
C LYS A 22 -11.38 -17.14 -8.19
N MET A 23 -10.95 -17.12 -9.44
CA MET A 23 -10.03 -16.15 -10.03
C MET A 23 -10.38 -14.70 -9.67
N ILE A 24 -9.61 -14.10 -8.75
CA ILE A 24 -9.54 -12.65 -8.55
C ILE A 24 -8.05 -12.31 -8.44
N LYS A 25 -7.36 -12.25 -9.58
CA LYS A 25 -6.06 -11.58 -9.67
C LYS A 25 -6.36 -10.13 -10.06
N ASN A 26 -5.93 -9.20 -9.20
CA ASN A 26 -5.95 -7.73 -9.37
C ASN A 26 -7.26 -6.99 -9.07
N ILE A 27 -7.87 -7.19 -7.89
CA ILE A 27 -8.74 -6.13 -7.32
C ILE A 27 -8.00 -5.55 -6.12
N SER A 28 -7.79 -4.24 -6.14
CA SER A 28 -7.17 -3.49 -5.05
C SER A 28 -8.08 -3.45 -3.82
N ILE A 29 -7.52 -3.16 -2.64
CA ILE A 29 -8.32 -2.91 -1.43
C ILE A 29 -9.43 -1.84 -1.64
N PRO A 30 -9.15 -0.63 -2.20
CA PRO A 30 -10.21 0.36 -2.43
C PRO A 30 -11.26 -0.11 -3.45
N GLY A 31 -10.87 -0.87 -4.48
CA GLY A 31 -11.82 -1.46 -5.43
C GLY A 31 -12.79 -2.44 -4.76
N ILE A 32 -12.26 -3.32 -3.89
CA ILE A 32 -13.10 -4.24 -3.10
C ILE A 32 -14.06 -3.47 -2.20
N ILE A 33 -13.57 -2.42 -1.52
CA ILE A 33 -14.43 -1.60 -0.67
C ILE A 33 -15.53 -0.93 -1.50
N PHE A 34 -15.17 -0.27 -2.60
CA PHE A 34 -16.13 0.36 -3.50
C PHE A 34 -17.22 -0.61 -3.95
N ASP A 35 -16.85 -1.81 -4.40
CA ASP A 35 -17.81 -2.83 -4.85
C ASP A 35 -18.76 -3.24 -3.73
N GLN A 36 -18.27 -3.44 -2.51
CA GLN A 36 -19.13 -3.80 -1.36
C GLN A 36 -20.10 -2.66 -1.02
N LEU A 37 -19.61 -1.42 -0.94
CA LEU A 37 -20.45 -0.26 -0.60
C LEU A 37 -21.51 0.00 -1.68
N ASN A 38 -21.16 -0.15 -2.96
CA ASN A 38 -22.11 -0.01 -4.07
C ASN A 38 -23.21 -1.08 -4.05
N ASN A 39 -22.96 -2.23 -3.41
CA ASN A 39 -23.94 -3.28 -3.14
C ASN A 39 -24.66 -3.12 -1.78
N ASN A 40 -24.60 -1.93 -1.17
CA ASN A 40 -25.17 -1.62 0.14
C ASN A 40 -24.63 -2.49 1.30
N LYS A 41 -23.40 -3.00 1.16
CA LYS A 41 -22.75 -3.82 2.19
C LYS A 41 -21.63 -3.03 2.89
N PRO A 42 -21.67 -2.88 4.23
CA PRO A 42 -20.58 -2.24 4.96
C PRO A 42 -19.34 -3.14 5.00
N VAL A 43 -18.20 -2.53 5.31
CA VAL A 43 -16.92 -3.21 5.46
C VAL A 43 -16.16 -2.69 6.68
N VAL A 44 -15.12 -3.41 7.08
CA VAL A 44 -14.11 -2.91 8.02
C VAL A 44 -12.76 -2.88 7.34
N LEU A 45 -12.17 -1.70 7.23
CA LEU A 45 -10.80 -1.51 6.76
C LEU A 45 -9.87 -1.54 7.97
N LEU A 46 -8.98 -2.53 8.01
CA LEU A 46 -7.93 -2.65 9.01
C LEU A 46 -6.66 -2.00 8.46
N THR A 47 -6.07 -1.10 9.25
CA THR A 47 -4.79 -0.48 8.92
C THR A 47 -3.86 -0.56 10.14
N ILE A 48 -2.64 -1.05 9.95
CA ILE A 48 -1.61 -0.93 10.99
C ILE A 48 -1.18 0.52 11.09
N VAL A 49 -1.45 1.17 12.22
CA VAL A 49 -1.15 2.59 12.45
C VAL A 49 0.21 2.77 13.09
N ASP A 50 0.59 1.88 14.00
CA ASP A 50 1.89 1.97 14.67
C ASP A 50 2.35 0.59 15.13
N ILE A 51 3.66 0.40 15.20
CA ILE A 51 4.32 -0.77 15.77
C ILE A 51 5.44 -0.25 16.68
N LEU A 52 5.21 -0.31 18.00
CA LEU A 52 6.21 0.00 19.00
C LEU A 52 7.09 -1.25 19.21
N GLY A 53 8.32 -1.25 18.68
CA GLY A 53 9.29 -2.35 18.82
C GLY A 53 9.73 -2.97 17.49
N SER A 54 10.56 -4.00 17.53
CA SER A 54 11.12 -4.66 16.34
C SER A 54 10.10 -5.65 15.78
N SER A 55 9.30 -5.27 14.79
CA SER A 55 8.39 -6.20 14.10
C SER A 55 8.43 -6.02 12.59
N PRO A 56 8.26 -7.13 11.82
CA PRO A 56 8.65 -7.21 10.40
C PRO A 56 7.68 -6.56 9.41
N ARG A 57 6.62 -5.87 9.86
CA ARG A 57 5.67 -5.19 8.96
C ARG A 57 5.65 -3.70 9.18
N HIS A 58 5.53 -2.94 8.11
CA HIS A 58 5.55 -1.48 8.16
C HIS A 58 4.12 -0.93 8.37
N ALA A 59 4.00 0.15 9.15
CA ALA A 59 2.76 0.90 9.29
C ALA A 59 2.20 1.26 7.89
N GLY A 60 0.88 1.15 7.73
CA GLY A 60 0.17 1.32 6.46
C GLY A 60 -0.24 0.05 5.74
N THR A 61 0.20 -1.12 6.19
CA THR A 61 -0.33 -2.40 5.73
C THR A 61 -1.85 -2.48 5.97
N LYS A 62 -2.61 -2.95 4.96
CA LYS A 62 -4.08 -2.97 4.99
C LYS A 62 -4.68 -4.34 4.72
N MET A 63 -5.84 -4.56 5.31
CA MET A 63 -6.75 -5.66 5.02
C MET A 63 -8.18 -5.15 5.12
N VAL A 64 -9.07 -5.64 4.28
CA VAL A 64 -10.51 -5.36 4.39
C VAL A 64 -11.25 -6.64 4.74
N VAL A 65 -12.20 -6.54 5.67
CA VAL A 65 -13.16 -7.60 6.00
C VAL A 65 -14.55 -7.14 5.59
N ASN A 66 -15.21 -7.90 4.73
CA ASN A 66 -16.57 -7.58 4.25
C ASN A 66 -17.65 -8.07 5.23
N ALA A 67 -18.91 -7.70 4.97
CA ALA A 67 -20.06 -8.11 5.78
C ALA A 67 -20.26 -9.64 5.84
N ASP A 68 -19.85 -10.37 4.81
CA ASP A 68 -19.91 -11.84 4.74
C ASP A 68 -18.79 -12.50 5.61
N GLY A 69 -17.83 -11.70 6.07
CA GLY A 69 -16.73 -12.11 6.93
C GLY A 69 -15.50 -12.62 6.17
N ASP A 70 -15.47 -12.43 4.85
CA ASP A 70 -14.31 -12.68 4.00
C ASP A 70 -13.29 -11.57 4.17
N ALA A 71 -12.00 -11.95 4.16
CA ALA A 71 -10.88 -11.03 4.31
C ALA A 71 -10.08 -10.93 3.01
N TYR A 72 -9.67 -9.72 2.65
CA TYR A 72 -8.86 -9.44 1.47
C TYR A 72 -7.66 -8.55 1.86
N GLY A 73 -6.48 -8.89 1.34
CA GLY A 73 -5.22 -8.34 1.83
C GLY A 73 -4.73 -9.09 3.07
N THR A 74 -3.61 -8.64 3.63
CA THR A 74 -3.02 -9.24 4.84
C THR A 74 -2.41 -8.16 5.70
N ILE A 75 -2.59 -8.24 7.02
CA ILE A 75 -1.89 -7.41 8.01
C ILE A 75 -0.89 -8.23 8.83
N GLY A 76 -0.87 -9.56 8.71
CA GLY A 76 0.09 -10.45 9.39
C GLY A 76 -0.09 -11.89 8.94
N GLY A 77 0.95 -12.74 8.96
CA GLY A 77 0.81 -14.14 8.54
C GLY A 77 0.43 -15.14 9.65
N SER A 78 -0.08 -14.69 10.79
CA SER A 78 -0.12 -15.47 12.04
C SER A 78 -1.40 -15.28 12.87
N VAL A 79 -1.38 -15.73 14.14
CA VAL A 79 -2.45 -15.58 15.14
C VAL A 79 -2.96 -14.14 15.25
N PHE A 80 -2.07 -13.16 15.05
CA PHE A 80 -2.41 -11.74 15.01
C PHE A 80 -3.52 -11.43 13.99
N GLU A 81 -3.41 -11.96 12.77
CA GLU A 81 -4.38 -11.69 11.71
C GLU A 81 -5.73 -12.37 11.99
N ALA A 82 -5.72 -13.60 12.49
CA ALA A 82 -6.95 -14.30 12.87
C ALA A 82 -7.75 -13.54 13.95
N LYS A 83 -7.05 -13.04 14.97
CA LYS A 83 -7.66 -12.23 16.03
C LYS A 83 -8.16 -10.88 15.50
N ALA A 84 -7.43 -10.24 14.59
CA ALA A 84 -7.86 -8.99 13.96
C ALA A 84 -9.12 -9.19 13.10
N ILE A 85 -9.20 -10.27 12.32
CA ILE A 85 -10.41 -10.64 11.54
C ILE A 85 -11.59 -10.89 12.48
N GLN A 86 -11.38 -11.62 13.59
CA GLN A 86 -12.43 -11.86 14.57
C GLN A 86 -12.94 -10.54 15.18
N GLN A 87 -12.04 -9.61 15.51
CA GLN A 87 -12.44 -8.30 16.02
C GLN A 87 -13.17 -7.48 14.95
N ALA A 88 -12.73 -7.50 13.70
CA ALA A 88 -13.40 -6.83 12.60
C ALA A 88 -14.86 -7.30 12.42
N LYS A 89 -15.13 -8.60 12.60
CA LYS A 89 -16.50 -9.13 12.64
C LYS A 89 -17.35 -8.56 13.78
N GLN A 90 -16.75 -8.24 14.92
CA GLN A 90 -17.45 -7.56 16.02
C GLN A 90 -17.69 -6.08 15.71
N VAL A 91 -16.72 -5.41 15.09
CA VAL A 91 -16.85 -4.02 14.62
C VAL A 91 -17.99 -3.89 13.61
N LEU A 92 -18.09 -4.81 12.63
CA LEU A 92 -19.20 -4.87 11.68
C LEU A 92 -20.55 -4.96 12.38
N LYS A 93 -20.67 -5.84 13.39
CA LYS A 93 -21.92 -5.99 14.17
C LYS A 93 -22.27 -4.74 14.98
N LYS A 94 -21.27 -4.06 15.55
CA LYS A 94 -21.46 -2.84 16.36
C LYS A 94 -21.71 -1.59 15.51
N GLY A 95 -21.27 -1.58 14.25
CA GLY A 95 -21.30 -0.42 13.36
C GLY A 95 -20.42 0.75 13.85
N LYS A 96 -19.31 0.47 14.55
CA LYS A 96 -18.47 1.50 15.18
C LYS A 96 -16.99 1.15 15.07
N SER A 97 -16.19 2.05 14.48
CA SER A 97 -14.74 1.93 14.41
C SER A 97 -14.09 1.90 15.80
N GLU A 98 -12.94 1.24 15.91
CA GLU A 98 -12.16 1.16 17.14
C GLU A 98 -10.67 0.96 16.85
N PHE A 99 -9.84 1.12 17.88
CA PHE A 99 -8.44 0.72 17.86
C PHE A 99 -8.28 -0.61 18.58
N LEU A 100 -7.47 -1.49 18.00
CA LEU A 100 -7.09 -2.77 18.57
C LEU A 100 -5.59 -2.78 18.83
N GLU A 101 -5.24 -2.88 20.11
CA GLU A 101 -3.85 -3.05 20.54
C GLU A 101 -3.51 -4.54 20.65
N PHE A 102 -2.35 -4.90 20.12
CA PHE A 102 -1.77 -6.21 20.23
C PHE A 102 -0.42 -6.13 20.91
N GLU A 103 -0.21 -7.01 21.89
CA GLU A 103 1.13 -7.30 22.37
C GLU A 103 1.71 -8.42 21.51
N LEU A 104 2.79 -8.14 20.80
CA LEU A 104 3.57 -9.08 20.02
C LEU A 104 4.48 -9.84 20.99
N ASN A 105 3.87 -10.67 21.82
CA ASN A 105 4.58 -11.61 22.69
C ASN A 105 4.41 -13.01 22.08
N GLU A 106 5.15 -13.32 21.02
CA GLU A 106 5.35 -14.72 20.66
C GLU A 106 6.36 -15.33 21.63
N LYS A 107 5.92 -16.33 22.40
CA LYS A 107 6.83 -17.24 23.09
C LYS A 107 7.59 -18.04 22.02
N SER A 108 8.73 -17.53 21.60
CA SER A 108 9.72 -18.30 20.86
C SER A 108 10.40 -19.28 21.83
N THR A 109 10.44 -20.56 21.48
CA THR A 109 11.13 -21.61 22.24
C THR A 109 12.65 -21.47 22.22
N ASP A 110 13.20 -20.52 21.44
CA ASP A 110 14.63 -20.29 21.21
C ASP A 110 15.13 -18.88 21.63
N GLY A 111 14.59 -18.33 22.74
CA GLY A 111 15.32 -17.32 23.53
C GLY A 111 15.54 -15.93 22.94
N MET A 112 15.08 -15.62 21.72
CA MET A 112 15.06 -14.26 21.20
C MET A 112 13.63 -13.70 21.23
N VAL A 113 13.36 -12.86 22.23
CA VAL A 113 12.11 -12.12 22.39
C VAL A 113 12.27 -10.75 21.72
N CYS A 114 11.77 -10.58 20.50
CA CYS A 114 11.46 -9.25 19.99
C CYS A 114 10.10 -8.84 20.53
N GLY A 115 10.09 -8.17 21.68
CA GLY A 115 8.88 -7.59 22.25
C GLY A 115 8.44 -6.38 21.41
N GLY A 116 7.15 -6.31 21.07
CA GLY A 116 6.57 -5.11 20.47
C GLY A 116 5.07 -4.99 20.71
N LYS A 117 4.50 -3.81 20.45
CA LYS A 117 3.05 -3.58 20.43
C LYS A 117 2.63 -3.11 19.06
N ALA A 118 1.58 -3.67 18.50
CA ALA A 118 0.99 -3.20 17.24
C ALA A 118 -0.37 -2.54 17.53
N LEU A 119 -0.57 -1.36 16.98
CA LEU A 119 -1.84 -0.63 17.00
C LEU A 119 -2.50 -0.77 15.64
N VAL A 120 -3.67 -1.42 15.59
CA VAL A 120 -4.46 -1.58 14.38
C VAL A 120 -5.71 -0.71 14.49
N PHE A 121 -5.94 0.13 13.50
CA PHE A 121 -7.20 0.86 13.37
C PHE A 121 -8.19 0.03 12.57
N LEU A 122 -9.34 -0.28 13.17
CA LEU A 122 -10.44 -1.00 12.55
C LEU A 122 -11.50 0.02 12.17
N ASP A 123 -11.48 0.46 10.92
CA ASP A 123 -12.37 1.50 10.41
C ASP A 123 -13.66 0.90 9.84
N TYR A 124 -14.78 1.04 10.56
CA TYR A 124 -16.11 0.67 10.07
C TYR A 124 -16.59 1.68 9.03
N ILE A 125 -16.84 1.20 7.81
CA ILE A 125 -17.24 2.00 6.67
C ILE A 125 -18.63 1.52 6.24
N ASP A 126 -19.63 2.38 6.47
CA ASP A 126 -21.01 2.15 6.06
C ASP A 126 -21.22 2.46 4.57
N ALA A 127 -22.22 1.81 3.97
CA ALA A 127 -22.55 1.94 2.56
C ALA A 127 -23.34 3.22 2.23
N CYS A 128 -22.87 4.37 2.72
CA CYS A 128 -23.43 5.66 2.33
C CYS A 128 -22.81 6.17 1.02
N THR A 129 -23.51 7.10 0.35
CA THR A 129 -23.06 7.69 -0.92
C THR A 129 -21.67 8.31 -0.81
N SER A 130 -21.37 8.97 0.32
CA SER A 130 -20.09 9.66 0.47
C SER A 130 -18.91 8.70 0.58
N ASN A 131 -19.00 7.67 1.42
CA ASN A 131 -17.96 6.64 1.50
C ASN A 131 -17.79 5.92 0.14
N THR A 132 -18.91 5.60 -0.53
CA THR A 132 -18.87 4.95 -1.85
C THR A 132 -18.10 5.80 -2.86
N GLN A 133 -18.40 7.10 -2.93
CA GLN A 133 -17.69 8.03 -3.81
C GLN A 133 -16.22 8.22 -3.39
N LEU A 134 -15.92 8.23 -2.09
CA LEU A 134 -14.55 8.34 -1.59
C LEU A 134 -13.69 7.16 -2.06
N PHE A 135 -14.17 5.92 -1.95
CA PHE A 135 -13.39 4.75 -2.37
C PHE A 135 -13.34 4.59 -3.90
N LYS A 136 -14.33 5.09 -4.64
CA LYS A 136 -14.24 5.27 -6.09
C LYS A 136 -13.11 6.25 -6.46
N ASN A 137 -13.08 7.42 -5.83
CA ASN A 137 -12.06 8.45 -6.06
C ASN A 137 -10.66 7.94 -5.66
N TRP A 138 -10.56 7.13 -4.61
CA TRP A 138 -9.33 6.45 -4.23
C TRP A 138 -8.84 5.56 -5.37
N GLN A 139 -9.69 4.66 -5.87
CA GLN A 139 -9.33 3.76 -6.96
C GLN A 139 -8.89 4.53 -8.21
N GLU A 140 -9.66 5.53 -8.64
CA GLU A 140 -9.33 6.34 -9.82
C GLU A 140 -8.01 7.12 -9.65
N SER A 141 -7.65 7.48 -8.42
CA SER A 141 -6.39 8.16 -8.13
C SER A 141 -5.20 7.20 -8.24
N LEU A 142 -5.37 5.95 -7.78
CA LEU A 142 -4.38 4.89 -7.98
C LEU A 142 -4.19 4.55 -9.46
N ASP A 143 -5.27 4.46 -10.23
CA ASP A 143 -5.23 4.17 -11.66
C ASP A 143 -4.50 5.27 -12.46
N LYS A 144 -4.54 6.51 -11.95
CA LYS A 144 -3.81 7.66 -12.50
C LYS A 144 -2.39 7.80 -11.94
N GLY A 145 -1.94 6.87 -11.10
CA GLY A 145 -0.64 6.92 -10.45
C GLY A 145 -0.46 8.13 -9.54
N LYS A 146 -1.51 8.67 -8.93
CA LYS A 146 -1.42 9.84 -8.04
C LYS A 146 -1.24 9.42 -6.59
N GLY A 147 -0.25 10.00 -5.91
CA GLY A 147 -0.11 9.91 -4.46
C GLY A 147 -1.10 10.82 -3.74
N PHE A 148 -1.56 10.40 -2.56
CA PHE A 148 -2.46 11.18 -1.70
C PHE A 148 -2.42 10.67 -0.25
N TYR A 149 -3.02 11.42 0.66
CA TYR A 149 -3.25 11.00 2.03
C TYR A 149 -4.72 10.61 2.23
N TYR A 150 -4.95 9.40 2.74
CA TYR A 150 -6.24 9.04 3.30
C TYR A 150 -6.31 9.54 4.75
N LEU A 151 -7.34 10.33 5.03
CA LEU A 151 -7.53 11.00 6.31
C LEU A 151 -8.80 10.49 6.96
N VAL A 152 -8.70 10.12 8.24
CA VAL A 152 -9.88 9.81 9.06
C VAL A 152 -9.86 10.71 10.28
N GLN A 153 -10.80 11.67 10.35
CA GLN A 153 -10.93 12.53 11.51
C GLN A 153 -11.60 11.74 12.65
N ILE A 154 -10.89 11.61 13.75
CA ILE A 154 -11.36 10.90 14.94
C ILE A 154 -11.58 11.87 16.11
N LYS A 155 -12.69 11.66 16.82
CA LYS A 155 -13.05 12.38 18.07
C LYS A 155 -13.21 11.39 19.21
N GLY A 156 -13.01 11.86 20.45
CA GLY A 156 -13.06 11.01 21.65
C GLY A 156 -11.81 10.13 21.81
N LYS A 157 -11.76 9.32 22.87
CA LYS A 157 -10.69 8.35 23.16
C LYS A 157 -11.27 6.96 23.40
N SER A 158 -10.54 5.91 22.97
CA SER A 158 -10.86 4.50 23.23
C SER A 158 -12.36 4.19 23.06
N SER A 159 -13.12 3.98 24.14
CA SER A 159 -14.55 3.64 24.14
C SER A 159 -15.50 4.73 23.63
N SER A 160 -15.04 5.98 23.53
CA SER A 160 -15.81 7.12 23.00
C SER A 160 -15.39 7.52 21.58
N LEU A 161 -14.58 6.69 20.90
CA LEU A 161 -14.12 6.95 19.55
C LEU A 161 -15.30 7.14 18.60
N ARG A 162 -15.28 8.23 17.84
CA ARG A 162 -16.23 8.53 16.77
C ARG A 162 -15.50 9.04 15.54
N ILE A 163 -15.91 8.55 14.38
CA ILE A 163 -15.44 9.06 13.09
C ILE A 163 -16.26 10.31 12.76
N ALA A 164 -15.59 11.45 12.60
CA ALA A 164 -16.22 12.71 12.23
C ALA A 164 -16.31 12.89 10.70
N GLY A 165 -15.43 12.23 9.96
CA GLY A 165 -15.42 12.24 8.50
C GLY A 165 -14.17 11.59 7.95
N ARG A 166 -14.18 11.34 6.63
CA ARG A 166 -13.07 10.79 5.86
C ARG A 166 -12.79 11.69 4.66
N SER A 167 -11.53 11.78 4.27
CA SER A 167 -11.13 12.58 3.11
C SER A 167 -9.91 12.00 2.40
N LEU A 168 -9.78 12.34 1.13
CA LEU A 168 -8.55 12.19 0.35
C LEU A 168 -7.93 13.57 0.16
N LEU A 169 -6.69 13.72 0.60
CA LEU A 169 -5.90 14.95 0.46
C LEU A 169 -4.79 14.70 -0.57
N ILE A 170 -4.83 15.44 -1.67
CA ILE A 170 -3.74 15.52 -2.65
C ILE A 170 -2.86 16.74 -2.33
N HIS A 171 -1.65 16.78 -2.87
CA HIS A 171 -0.72 17.90 -2.66
C HIS A 171 -1.38 19.27 -2.96
N ASP A 172 -2.09 19.36 -4.08
CA ASP A 172 -2.71 20.62 -4.55
C ASP A 172 -4.08 20.95 -3.90
N GLY A 173 -4.66 20.07 -3.07
CA GLY A 173 -6.09 20.19 -2.75
C GLY A 173 -6.69 19.07 -1.91
N ILE A 174 -7.88 19.32 -1.35
CA ILE A 174 -8.77 18.24 -0.94
C ILE A 174 -9.51 17.76 -2.21
N PHE A 175 -9.46 16.47 -2.49
CA PHE A 175 -10.09 15.89 -3.68
C PHE A 175 -11.46 15.25 -3.38
N SER A 176 -11.67 14.80 -2.13
CA SER A 176 -12.94 14.22 -1.66
C SER A 176 -13.00 14.40 -0.15
N SER A 177 -14.06 14.99 0.42
CA SER A 177 -14.10 15.25 1.87
C SER A 177 -15.47 15.30 2.50
N ASP A 178 -15.63 14.46 3.52
CA ASP A 178 -16.67 14.61 4.56
C ASP A 178 -16.18 15.45 5.74
N ILE A 179 -14.87 15.68 5.83
CA ILE A 179 -14.24 16.46 6.89
C ILE A 179 -14.43 17.95 6.59
N LYS A 180 -15.00 18.69 7.55
CA LYS A 180 -15.11 20.16 7.49
C LYS A 180 -13.90 20.77 8.20
N LEU A 181 -12.94 21.29 7.41
CA LEU A 181 -11.77 22.02 7.92
C LEU A 181 -11.84 23.49 7.50
N SER A 182 -11.46 24.39 8.40
CA SER A 182 -11.16 25.78 8.01
C SER A 182 -9.91 25.83 7.13
N LYS A 183 -9.76 26.91 6.34
CA LYS A 183 -8.55 27.10 5.49
C LYS A 183 -7.26 26.99 6.30
N LYS A 184 -7.22 27.62 7.48
CA LYS A 184 -6.08 27.56 8.40
C LYS A 184 -5.77 26.12 8.83
N GLN A 185 -6.78 25.34 9.20
CA GLN A 185 -6.61 23.95 9.60
C GLN A 185 -6.13 23.07 8.45
N LEU A 186 -6.62 23.32 7.24
CA LEU A 186 -6.17 22.61 6.05
C LEU A 186 -4.70 22.90 5.76
N ASP A 187 -4.29 24.17 5.83
CA ASP A 187 -2.89 24.56 5.59
C ASP A 187 -1.96 23.98 6.66
N THR A 188 -2.36 23.98 7.93
CA THR A 188 -1.60 23.31 8.99
C THR A 188 -1.53 21.81 8.75
N LEU A 189 -2.66 21.15 8.43
CA LEU A 189 -2.67 19.71 8.19
C LEU A 189 -1.76 19.32 7.03
N ARG A 190 -1.76 20.08 5.93
CA ARG A 190 -0.84 19.88 4.80
C ARG A 190 0.63 19.89 5.24
N ASN A 191 1.00 20.89 6.02
CA ASN A 191 2.38 21.03 6.51
C ASN A 191 2.79 19.89 7.45
N GLU A 192 1.86 19.36 8.23
CA GLU A 192 2.10 18.22 9.12
C GLU A 192 2.24 16.91 8.35
N VAL A 193 1.37 16.67 7.35
CA VAL A 193 1.34 15.37 6.64
C VAL A 193 2.40 15.23 5.55
N GLN A 194 2.94 16.32 5.01
CA GLN A 194 3.93 16.29 3.92
C GLN A 194 5.15 15.42 4.23
N ASN A 195 5.53 15.31 5.51
CA ASN A 195 6.70 14.56 5.96
C ASN A 195 6.36 13.23 6.66
N VAL A 196 5.10 12.79 6.60
CA VAL A 196 4.67 11.55 7.25
C VAL A 196 5.04 10.36 6.36
N PRO A 197 6.05 9.52 6.74
CA PRO A 197 6.58 8.49 5.86
C PRO A 197 5.73 7.21 5.82
N SER A 198 4.86 7.04 6.83
CA SER A 198 4.00 5.87 7.05
C SER A 198 2.74 6.29 7.81
N THR A 199 1.73 5.43 7.86
CA THR A 199 0.49 5.73 8.60
C THR A 199 0.79 6.14 10.04
N THR A 200 0.08 7.15 10.54
CA THR A 200 0.26 7.66 11.91
C THR A 200 -1.00 8.39 12.40
N ILE A 201 -0.98 8.87 13.64
CA ILE A 201 -2.01 9.74 14.20
C ILE A 201 -1.44 11.14 14.40
N VAL A 202 -1.97 12.12 13.67
CA VAL A 202 -1.63 13.54 13.81
C VAL A 202 -2.68 14.22 14.69
N SER A 203 -2.24 15.08 15.61
CA SER A 203 -3.14 15.92 16.42
C SER A 203 -3.15 17.34 15.86
N LEU A 204 -4.34 17.88 15.61
CA LEU A 204 -4.54 19.24 15.13
C LEU A 204 -5.65 19.89 15.95
N ASP A 205 -5.31 20.95 16.67
CA ASP A 205 -6.18 21.59 17.66
C ASP A 205 -6.79 20.55 18.64
N ASN A 206 -8.13 20.46 18.69
CA ASN A 206 -8.90 19.51 19.49
C ASN A 206 -9.32 18.24 18.71
N SER A 207 -8.77 18.03 17.51
CA SER A 207 -9.06 16.88 16.66
C SER A 207 -7.81 16.01 16.49
N ARG A 208 -8.04 14.73 16.22
CA ARG A 208 -6.98 13.80 15.82
C ARG A 208 -7.33 13.20 14.47
N PHE A 209 -6.32 12.89 13.68
CA PHE A 209 -6.46 12.35 12.34
C PHE A 209 -5.63 11.09 12.25
N VAL A 210 -6.24 9.97 11.87
CA VAL A 210 -5.44 8.88 11.29
C VAL A 210 -5.06 9.34 9.89
N VAL A 211 -3.76 9.48 9.66
CA VAL A 211 -3.18 9.93 8.40
C VAL A 211 -2.48 8.75 7.78
N ASP A 212 -2.85 8.44 6.56
CA ASP A 212 -2.38 7.27 5.85
C ASP A 212 -1.84 7.67 4.47
N PRO A 213 -0.50 7.76 4.31
CA PRO A 213 0.11 8.14 3.04
C PRO A 213 -0.02 7.00 2.04
N ILE A 214 -0.79 7.24 0.97
CA ILE A 214 -0.91 6.35 -0.18
C ILE A 214 0.06 6.85 -1.23
N LYS A 215 1.26 6.27 -1.22
CA LYS A 215 2.35 6.68 -2.09
C LYS A 215 2.06 6.33 -3.55
N ARG A 216 2.51 7.20 -4.45
CA ARG A 216 2.63 6.90 -5.88
C ARG A 216 3.61 5.73 -6.06
N LEU A 217 3.44 4.94 -7.12
CA LEU A 217 4.47 3.99 -7.52
C LEU A 217 5.69 4.81 -7.96
N GLN A 218 6.81 4.67 -7.25
CA GLN A 218 8.04 5.35 -7.64
C GLN A 218 8.47 4.85 -9.02
N THR A 219 8.80 5.77 -9.91
CA THR A 219 9.22 5.43 -11.27
C THR A 219 10.74 5.39 -11.30
N LEU A 220 11.31 4.25 -11.69
CA LEU A 220 12.75 4.12 -11.91
C LEU A 220 13.05 4.22 -13.40
N TYR A 221 13.68 5.32 -13.80
CA TYR A 221 14.22 5.54 -15.13
C TYR A 221 15.63 4.95 -15.22
N LEU A 222 15.76 3.83 -15.94
CA LEU A 222 17.04 3.21 -16.27
C LEU A 222 17.57 3.77 -17.60
N ILE A 223 18.63 4.58 -17.51
CA ILE A 223 19.27 5.19 -18.67
C ILE A 223 20.42 4.31 -19.12
N GLY A 224 20.19 3.55 -20.19
CA GLY A 224 21.06 2.50 -20.66
C GLY A 224 20.45 1.11 -20.43
N ALA A 225 20.33 0.34 -21.50
CA ALA A 225 19.79 -1.01 -21.52
C ALA A 225 20.91 -2.06 -21.55
N GLY A 226 22.04 -1.82 -20.87
CA GLY A 226 23.19 -2.74 -20.84
C GLY A 226 22.91 -4.10 -20.17
N HIS A 227 23.94 -4.93 -20.02
CA HIS A 227 23.82 -6.23 -19.33
C HIS A 227 23.46 -6.08 -17.85
N VAL A 228 23.98 -5.05 -17.19
CA VAL A 228 23.69 -4.74 -15.78
C VAL A 228 22.26 -4.23 -15.60
N ALA A 229 21.70 -3.54 -16.60
CA ALA A 229 20.37 -2.96 -16.52
C ALA A 229 19.25 -3.99 -16.37
N SER A 230 19.38 -5.16 -16.99
CA SER A 230 18.34 -6.21 -16.96
C SER A 230 18.08 -6.75 -15.54
N PRO A 231 19.09 -7.22 -14.77
CA PRO A 231 18.86 -7.63 -13.38
C PRO A 231 18.48 -6.45 -12.48
N THR A 232 18.97 -5.23 -12.73
CA THR A 232 18.53 -4.04 -12.00
C THR A 232 17.03 -3.79 -12.20
N ALA A 233 16.54 -3.84 -13.44
CA ALA A 233 15.12 -3.69 -13.77
C ALA A 233 14.27 -4.75 -13.06
N GLN A 234 14.72 -6.01 -13.07
CA GLN A 234 14.01 -7.11 -12.43
C GLN A 234 13.88 -6.90 -10.91
N ILE A 235 14.97 -6.56 -10.23
CA ILE A 235 14.96 -6.31 -8.79
C ILE A 235 14.10 -5.08 -8.47
N ALA A 236 14.23 -4.01 -9.25
CA ALA A 236 13.44 -2.79 -9.07
C ALA A 236 11.93 -3.06 -9.20
N ALA A 237 11.51 -3.77 -10.25
CA ALA A 237 10.12 -4.18 -10.42
C ALA A 237 9.64 -5.07 -9.26
N MET A 238 10.48 -6.01 -8.80
CA MET A 238 10.17 -6.90 -7.67
C MET A 238 9.93 -6.15 -6.37
N VAL A 239 10.67 -5.07 -6.10
CA VAL A 239 10.49 -4.24 -4.90
C VAL A 239 9.45 -3.13 -5.07
N GLY A 240 8.79 -3.05 -6.23
CA GLY A 240 7.61 -2.22 -6.46
C GLY A 240 7.83 -0.93 -7.26
N PHE A 241 8.98 -0.75 -7.90
CA PHE A 241 9.17 0.38 -8.83
C PHE A 241 8.43 0.14 -10.15
N GLN A 242 7.86 1.22 -10.70
CA GLN A 242 7.49 1.27 -12.11
C GLN A 242 8.75 1.50 -12.93
N VAL A 243 9.22 0.48 -13.67
CA VAL A 243 10.51 0.55 -14.38
C VAL A 243 10.32 1.05 -15.80
N VAL A 244 11.06 2.10 -16.17
CA VAL A 244 11.16 2.65 -17.52
C VAL A 244 12.59 2.48 -18.02
N VAL A 245 12.78 1.87 -19.19
CA VAL A 245 14.11 1.61 -19.77
C VAL A 245 14.31 2.44 -21.02
N LEU A 246 15.39 3.24 -21.05
CA LEU A 246 15.72 4.16 -22.14
C LEU A 246 17.10 3.85 -22.72
N ASP A 247 17.19 3.50 -24.01
CA ASP A 247 18.47 3.28 -24.72
C ASP A 247 18.32 3.61 -26.21
N ASP A 248 19.40 4.02 -26.87
CA ASP A 248 19.41 4.35 -28.30
C ASP A 248 19.55 3.12 -29.21
N ARG A 249 19.78 1.93 -28.63
CA ARG A 249 19.95 0.67 -29.37
C ARG A 249 18.73 -0.23 -29.23
N ALA A 250 17.99 -0.41 -30.32
CA ALA A 250 16.80 -1.27 -30.38
C ALA A 250 17.07 -2.74 -29.97
N ASP A 251 18.25 -3.28 -30.31
CA ASP A 251 18.65 -4.64 -29.93
C ASP A 251 18.79 -4.83 -28.42
N PHE A 252 18.97 -3.72 -27.69
CA PHE A 252 19.09 -3.72 -26.23
C PHE A 252 17.76 -3.37 -25.56
N ALA A 253 17.11 -2.27 -25.96
CA ALA A 253 15.85 -1.80 -25.39
C ALA A 253 14.65 -2.56 -25.99
N ASN A 254 14.37 -3.75 -25.47
CA ASN A 254 13.21 -4.55 -25.89
C ASN A 254 12.64 -5.42 -24.77
N LYS A 255 11.39 -5.84 -24.95
CA LYS A 255 10.60 -6.61 -23.97
C LYS A 255 11.18 -8.00 -23.69
N GLN A 256 11.93 -8.58 -24.64
CA GLN A 256 12.59 -9.87 -24.41
C GLN A 256 13.69 -9.76 -23.34
N ARG A 257 14.41 -8.63 -23.29
CA ARG A 257 15.47 -8.39 -22.29
C ARG A 257 14.95 -7.76 -20.99
N PHE A 258 13.80 -7.08 -21.06
CA PHE A 258 13.18 -6.37 -19.94
C PHE A 258 11.68 -6.74 -19.82
N PRO A 259 11.35 -8.01 -19.52
CA PRO A 259 9.95 -8.45 -19.46
C PRO A 259 9.13 -7.72 -18.39
N ASP A 260 9.76 -7.35 -17.28
CA ASP A 260 9.11 -6.70 -16.13
C ASP A 260 9.10 -5.17 -16.21
N ALA A 261 9.73 -4.57 -17.22
CA ALA A 261 9.68 -3.11 -17.41
C ALA A 261 8.29 -2.68 -17.90
N GLU A 262 7.73 -1.66 -17.28
CA GLU A 262 6.43 -1.09 -17.64
C GLU A 262 6.52 -0.44 -19.03
N GLN A 263 7.59 0.32 -19.26
CA GLN A 263 7.83 1.03 -20.51
C GLN A 263 9.28 0.85 -20.96
N ILE A 264 9.47 0.73 -22.27
CA ILE A 264 10.77 0.59 -22.91
C ILE A 264 10.77 1.50 -24.12
N GLU A 265 11.64 2.51 -24.15
CA GLU A 265 11.71 3.46 -25.26
C GLU A 265 13.07 3.43 -25.94
N ILE A 266 13.02 3.44 -27.27
CA ILE A 266 14.20 3.60 -28.11
C ILE A 266 14.39 5.11 -28.34
N ILE A 267 15.29 5.70 -27.57
CA ILE A 267 15.55 7.15 -27.64
C ILE A 267 16.44 7.49 -28.82
N LYS A 268 16.28 8.70 -29.38
CA LYS A 268 17.13 9.16 -30.50
C LYS A 268 18.53 9.55 -30.03
N ASP A 269 18.61 10.20 -28.88
CA ASP A 269 19.85 10.62 -28.24
C ASP A 269 19.61 10.87 -26.74
N TYR A 270 20.71 10.89 -25.97
CA TYR A 270 20.66 11.17 -24.54
C TYR A 270 20.47 12.66 -24.19
N LYS A 271 20.58 13.58 -25.15
CA LYS A 271 20.43 15.03 -24.91
C LYS A 271 18.98 15.43 -24.64
N ARG A 272 18.02 14.58 -25.02
CA ARG A 272 16.58 14.79 -24.82
C ARG A 272 15.91 13.60 -24.15
N VAL A 273 16.67 12.83 -23.37
CA VAL A 273 16.23 11.54 -22.80
C VAL A 273 14.96 11.65 -21.96
N PHE A 274 14.73 12.77 -21.27
CA PHE A 274 13.55 13.01 -20.44
C PHE A 274 12.47 13.87 -21.12
N ARG A 275 12.62 14.25 -22.39
CA ARG A 275 11.74 15.26 -23.00
C ARG A 275 10.26 14.86 -23.03
N GLU A 276 10.01 13.56 -23.21
CA GLU A 276 8.66 13.01 -23.28
C GLU A 276 8.21 12.42 -21.91
N PHE A 277 8.96 12.71 -20.84
CA PHE A 277 8.73 12.17 -19.50
C PHE A 277 8.63 13.29 -18.47
N ASP A 278 7.58 13.26 -17.66
CA ASP A 278 7.43 14.16 -16.53
C ASP A 278 8.09 13.53 -15.30
N LEU A 279 9.36 13.88 -15.07
CA LEU A 279 10.04 13.54 -13.83
C LEU A 279 9.50 14.42 -12.69
N ASP A 280 9.27 13.80 -11.54
CA ASP A 280 8.75 14.41 -10.32
C ASP A 280 9.52 13.94 -9.08
N ASP A 281 9.10 14.37 -7.89
CA ASP A 281 9.74 14.03 -6.61
C ASP A 281 9.78 12.51 -6.30
N ASP A 282 8.95 11.70 -6.97
CA ASP A 282 8.91 10.24 -6.84
C ASP A 282 9.70 9.51 -7.94
N SER A 283 10.40 10.26 -8.79
CA SER A 283 11.20 9.74 -9.90
C SER A 283 12.64 9.45 -9.48
N CYS A 284 13.07 8.21 -9.68
CA CYS A 284 14.46 7.78 -9.48
C CYS A 284 15.15 7.64 -10.84
N VAL A 285 16.37 8.14 -10.97
CA VAL A 285 17.18 7.99 -12.18
C VAL A 285 18.42 7.17 -11.87
N VAL A 286 18.64 6.10 -12.64
CA VAL A 286 19.90 5.35 -12.61
C VAL A 286 20.53 5.37 -13.99
N ILE A 287 21.75 5.90 -14.05
CA ILE A 287 22.51 6.09 -15.28
C ILE A 287 23.54 4.97 -15.39
N MET A 288 23.41 4.17 -16.43
CA MET A 288 24.28 3.01 -16.71
C MET A 288 24.42 2.80 -18.22
N THR A 289 24.83 3.85 -18.92
CA THR A 289 24.98 3.81 -20.37
C THR A 289 26.24 3.04 -20.78
N ARG A 290 26.50 2.95 -22.10
CA ARG A 290 27.68 2.29 -22.66
C ARG A 290 28.99 3.09 -22.54
N GLY A 291 29.00 4.23 -21.86
CA GLY A 291 30.24 4.94 -21.59
C GLY A 291 30.08 6.35 -21.01
N HIS A 292 31.11 6.82 -20.33
CA HIS A 292 31.10 8.04 -19.52
C HIS A 292 30.67 9.31 -20.27
N ALA A 293 30.88 9.39 -21.59
CA ALA A 293 30.42 10.52 -22.40
C ALA A 293 28.89 10.61 -22.45
N TYR A 294 28.20 9.48 -22.58
CA TYR A 294 26.74 9.42 -22.56
C TYR A 294 26.19 9.57 -21.14
N ASP A 295 26.87 8.98 -20.14
CA ASP A 295 26.50 9.18 -18.73
C ASP A 295 26.51 10.66 -18.36
N ARG A 296 27.54 11.39 -18.78
CA ARG A 296 27.64 12.84 -18.57
C ARG A 296 26.46 13.59 -19.16
N VAL A 297 26.06 13.28 -20.40
CA VAL A 297 24.93 13.94 -21.07
C VAL A 297 23.62 13.62 -20.37
N ALA A 298 23.39 12.35 -20.02
CA ALA A 298 22.19 11.93 -19.29
C ALA A 298 22.10 12.60 -17.91
N LEU A 299 23.21 12.67 -17.18
CA LEU A 299 23.29 13.33 -15.88
C LEU A 299 23.00 14.83 -16.01
N GLU A 300 23.53 15.49 -17.03
CA GLU A 300 23.24 16.90 -17.29
C GLU A 300 21.74 17.14 -17.53
N GLN A 301 21.04 16.23 -18.20
CA GLN A 301 19.58 16.33 -18.36
C GLN A 301 18.84 16.04 -17.05
N ALA A 302 19.26 15.02 -16.28
CA ALA A 302 18.64 14.68 -15.00
C ALA A 302 18.78 15.82 -13.97
N LEU A 303 19.88 16.57 -13.98
CA LEU A 303 20.06 17.72 -13.10
C LEU A 303 19.24 18.96 -13.51
N LYS A 304 18.64 18.95 -14.70
CA LYS A 304 17.76 20.02 -15.20
C LYS A 304 16.29 19.74 -14.94
N THR A 305 15.93 18.52 -14.55
CA THR A 305 14.58 18.20 -14.12
C THR A 305 14.38 18.72 -12.70
N THR A 306 13.22 19.33 -12.46
CA THR A 306 12.81 19.97 -11.19
C THR A 306 12.63 18.99 -10.06
#